data_AF-A0A9J6P4R5-F1
#
_entry.id   AF-A0A9J6P4R5-F1
#
_cell.length_a   1.000
_cell.length_b   1.000
_cell.length_c   1.000
_cell.angle_alpha   90.00
_cell.angle_beta   90.00
_cell.angle_gamma   90.00
#
_symmetry.space_group_name_H-M   'P 1'
#
loop_
_entity.id
_entity.type
_entity.pdbx_description
1 polymer ?
#
loop_
_entity_poly.entity_id
_entity_poly.type
_entity_poly.pdbx_seq_one_letter_code
_entity_poly.pdbx_strand_id
1 'polypeptide(L)' 'MKKSNNFRFIREFVVHSKFKMGANEFIGFAESQGAFQKIIKENVPEINEKIKAFKEIVRERLGEKILDTTFGYRVRIGIK' A
#
# COMPACT_ATOMS: atom_id res chain seq x y z
N MET A 1 -3.95 -20.65 15.68
CA MET A 1 -4.59 -19.66 16.58
C MET A 1 -5.19 -20.23 17.86
N LYS A 2 -5.66 -21.50 17.92
CA LYS A 2 -6.00 -22.16 19.21
C LYS A 2 -4.90 -22.11 20.30
N LYS A 3 -3.64 -21.78 19.95
CA LYS A 3 -2.49 -21.70 20.86
C LYS A 3 -2.13 -20.29 21.37
N SER A 4 -2.72 -19.21 20.84
CA SER A 4 -2.27 -17.86 21.26
C SER A 4 -2.88 -17.40 22.59
N ASN A 5 -3.90 -18.08 23.12
CA ASN A 5 -4.73 -17.68 24.29
C ASN A 5 -5.32 -16.24 24.25
N ASN A 6 -5.03 -15.46 23.22
CA ASN A 6 -5.43 -14.06 23.11
C ASN A 6 -6.78 -13.86 22.39
N PHE A 7 -7.19 -14.81 21.55
CA PHE A 7 -8.41 -14.73 20.75
C PHE A 7 -9.13 -16.09 20.73
N ARG A 8 -10.46 -16.10 20.96
CA ARG A 8 -11.32 -17.30 20.85
C ARG A 8 -11.42 -17.81 19.41
N PHE A 9 -11.56 -16.90 18.43
CA PHE A 9 -11.59 -17.24 17.00
C PHE A 9 -11.23 -16.04 16.11
N ILE A 10 -11.03 -16.28 14.81
CA ILE A 10 -10.84 -15.24 13.79
C ILE A 10 -12.09 -15.18 12.92
N ARG A 11 -12.57 -13.98 12.63
CA ARG A 11 -13.43 -13.74 11.46
C ARG A 11 -12.60 -13.14 10.33
N GLU A 12 -12.91 -13.56 9.11
CA GLU A 12 -12.22 -13.10 7.92
C GLU A 12 -13.24 -12.65 6.89
N PHE A 13 -12.98 -11.51 6.25
CA PHE A 13 -13.80 -10.95 5.20
C PHE A 13 -12.91 -10.47 4.06
N VAL A 14 -13.39 -10.68 2.83
CA VAL A 14 -12.79 -10.09 1.63
C VAL A 14 -13.63 -8.88 1.25
N VAL A 15 -12.96 -7.75 1.10
CA VAL A 15 -13.59 -6.47 0.80
C VAL A 15 -12.83 -5.79 -0.34
N HIS A 16 -13.45 -4.81 -0.95
CA HIS A 16 -12.79 -3.92 -1.88
C HIS A 16 -13.21 -2.48 -1.64
N SER A 17 -12.30 -1.55 -1.93
CA SER A 17 -12.58 -0.12 -1.93
C SER A 17 -12.41 0.43 -3.34
N LYS A 18 -13.34 1.28 -3.76
CA LYS A 18 -13.24 2.02 -5.02
C LYS A 18 -12.80 3.44 -4.72
N PHE A 19 -11.85 3.95 -5.50
CA PHE A 19 -11.37 5.32 -5.38
C PHE A 19 -10.83 5.83 -6.71
N LYS A 20 -10.80 7.15 -6.83
CA LYS A 20 -10.14 7.85 -7.93
C LYS A 20 -8.66 7.96 -7.61
N MET A 21 -7.80 7.60 -8.54
CA MET A 21 -6.35 7.58 -8.33
C MET A 21 -5.63 8.26 -9.49
N GLY A 22 -4.92 9.34 -9.20
CA GLY A 22 -3.95 9.95 -10.09
C GLY A 22 -2.52 9.55 -9.72
N ALA A 23 -1.54 10.23 -10.32
CA ALA A 23 -0.13 9.95 -10.09
C ALA A 23 0.27 10.12 -8.60
N ASN A 24 -0.21 11.18 -7.96
CA ASN A 24 0.16 11.49 -6.58
C ASN A 24 -0.46 10.50 -5.58
N GLU A 25 -1.73 10.12 -5.79
CA GLU A 25 -2.40 9.12 -4.97
C GLU A 25 -1.73 7.75 -5.12
N PHE A 26 -1.32 7.37 -6.33
CA PHE A 26 -0.58 6.12 -6.55
C PHE A 26 0.79 6.13 -5.84
N ILE A 27 1.55 7.23 -5.96
CA ILE A 27 2.84 7.37 -5.27
C ILE A 27 2.64 7.28 -3.76
N GLY A 28 1.69 8.02 -3.20
CA GLY A 28 1.39 7.98 -1.77
C GLY A 28 0.96 6.58 -1.30
N PHE A 29 0.16 5.88 -2.11
CA PHE A 29 -0.22 4.50 -1.84
C PHE A 29 0.99 3.55 -1.82
N ALA A 30 1.88 3.64 -2.81
CA ALA A 30 3.12 2.86 -2.85
C ALA A 30 4.04 3.18 -1.67
N GLU A 31 4.16 4.46 -1.30
CA GLU A 31 4.96 4.90 -0.17
C GLU A 31 4.38 4.44 1.16
N SER A 32 3.07 4.30 1.31
CA SER A 32 2.45 3.80 2.54
C SER A 32 2.76 2.32 2.82
N GLN A 33 3.33 1.58 1.86
CA GLN A 33 3.66 0.18 2.04
C GLN A 33 4.86 0.03 2.98
N GLY A 34 4.73 -0.82 4.00
CA GLY A 34 5.71 -0.93 5.09
C GLY A 34 7.15 -1.22 4.64
N ALA A 35 7.32 -2.04 3.60
CA ALA A 35 8.65 -2.31 3.02
C ALA A 35 9.27 -1.06 2.38
N PHE A 36 8.46 -0.27 1.67
CA PHE A 36 8.91 0.98 1.05
C PHE A 36 9.26 2.03 2.11
N GLN A 37 8.43 2.17 3.14
CA GLN A 37 8.73 3.03 4.30
C GLN A 37 10.04 2.66 4.99
N LYS A 38 10.33 1.36 5.13
CA LYS A 38 11.60 0.91 5.74
C LYS A 38 12.79 1.40 4.93
N ILE A 39 12.74 1.22 3.61
CA ILE A 39 13.79 1.67 2.67
C ILE A 39 13.97 3.19 2.73
N ILE A 40 12.88 3.96 2.72
CA ILE A 40 12.94 5.43 2.82
C ILE A 40 13.63 5.84 4.13
N LYS A 41 13.26 5.23 5.26
CA LYS A 41 13.81 5.55 6.58
C LYS A 41 15.29 5.20 6.71
N GLU A 42 15.73 4.11 6.08
CA GLU A 42 17.14 3.72 6.04
C GLU A 42 17.99 4.68 5.18
N ASN A 43 17.34 5.52 4.37
CA ASN A 43 17.96 6.58 3.56
C ASN A 43 19.18 6.08 2.76
N VAL A 44 19.05 4.90 2.15
CA VAL A 44 20.12 4.27 1.38
C VAL A 44 20.36 5.08 0.10
N PRO A 45 21.54 5.72 -0.08
CA PRO A 45 21.78 6.65 -1.19
C PRO A 45 21.52 6.03 -2.58
N GLU A 46 21.92 4.77 -2.76
CA GLU A 46 21.79 4.01 -4.00
C GLU A 46 20.34 3.76 -4.42
N ILE A 47 19.41 3.84 -3.46
CA ILE A 47 17.98 3.61 -3.71
C ILE A 47 17.24 4.94 -3.91
N ASN A 48 17.74 6.05 -3.37
CA ASN A 48 17.09 7.35 -3.47
C ASN A 48 16.89 7.79 -4.94
N GLU A 49 17.88 7.56 -5.80
CA GLU A 49 17.74 7.82 -7.24
C GLU A 49 16.67 6.94 -7.89
N LYS A 50 16.58 5.67 -7.49
CA LYS A 50 15.55 4.74 -7.99
C LYS A 50 14.15 5.15 -7.52
N ILE A 51 14.01 5.64 -6.29
CA ILE A 51 12.74 6.18 -5.77
C ILE A 51 12.34 7.43 -6.55
N LYS A 52 13.30 8.33 -6.85
CA LYS A 52 13.05 9.51 -7.66
C LYS A 52 12.59 9.13 -9.08
N ALA A 53 13.32 8.23 -9.74
CA ALA A 53 12.98 7.73 -11.07
C ALA A 53 11.60 7.05 -11.08
N PHE A 54 11.28 6.25 -10.05
CA PHE A 54 9.94 5.68 -9.88
C PHE A 54 8.84 6.76 -9.88
N LYS A 55 9.01 7.82 -9.08
CA LYS A 55 8.02 8.91 -9.01
C LYS A 55 7.88 9.64 -10.35
N GLU A 56 8.98 9.85 -11.07
CA GLU A 56 8.97 10.46 -12.40
C GLU A 56 8.24 9.59 -13.42
N ILE A 57 8.55 8.29 -13.47
CA ILE A 57 7.87 7.32 -14.35
C ILE A 57 6.37 7.29 -14.07
N VAL A 58 5.95 7.27 -12.80
CA VAL A 58 4.53 7.28 -12.44
C VAL A 58 3.84 8.55 -12.95
N ARG A 59 4.47 9.72 -12.74
CA ARG A 59 3.93 11.00 -13.21
C ARG A 59 3.88 11.10 -14.73
N GLU A 60 4.90 10.59 -15.44
CA GLU A 60 4.92 10.57 -16.90
C GLU A 60 3.81 9.66 -17.46
N ARG A 61 3.64 8.47 -16.87
CA ARG A 61 2.69 7.46 -17.37
C ARG A 61 1.24 7.80 -17.09
N LEU A 62 0.95 8.32 -15.89
CA LEU A 62 -0.40 8.72 -15.51
C LEU A 62 -0.71 10.13 -15.99
N GLY A 63 0.27 11.04 -16.04
CA GLY A 63 0.05 12.45 -16.35
C GLY A 63 -1.04 13.03 -15.44
N GLU A 64 -2.02 13.68 -16.05
CA GLU A 64 -3.22 14.21 -15.37
C GLU A 64 -4.39 13.21 -15.32
N LYS A 65 -4.19 11.96 -15.75
CA LYS A 65 -5.25 10.95 -15.74
C LYS A 65 -5.63 10.62 -14.31
N ILE A 66 -6.94 10.55 -14.08
CA ILE A 66 -7.52 10.03 -12.87
C ILE A 66 -8.23 8.73 -13.21
N LEU A 67 -7.78 7.63 -12.61
CA LEU A 67 -8.29 6.28 -12.87
C LEU A 67 -9.33 5.86 -11.84
N ASP A 68 -10.42 5.24 -12.30
CA ASP A 68 -11.30 4.45 -11.44
C ASP A 68 -10.58 3.19 -11.00
N THR A 69 -10.19 3.16 -9.74
CA THR A 69 -9.36 2.09 -9.17
C THR A 69 -10.14 1.31 -8.13
N THR A 70 -9.98 -0.01 -8.14
CA THR A 70 -10.53 -0.91 -7.12
C THR A 70 -9.38 -1.62 -6.44
N PHE A 71 -9.31 -1.50 -5.11
CA PHE A 71 -8.33 -2.22 -4.30
C PHE A 71 -9.02 -3.28 -3.47
N GLY A 72 -8.66 -4.54 -3.69
CA GLY A 72 -9.14 -5.67 -2.90
C GLY A 72 -8.23 -5.95 -1.72
N TYR A 73 -8.80 -6.21 -0.55
CA TYR A 73 -8.04 -6.59 0.64
C TYR A 73 -8.81 -7.56 1.52
N ARG A 74 -8.05 -8.28 2.34
CA ARG A 74 -8.58 -9.28 3.28
C ARG A 74 -8.41 -8.77 4.69
N VAL A 75 -9.51 -8.63 5.40
CA VAL A 75 -9.51 -8.22 6.81
C VAL A 75 -9.63 -9.47 7.66
N ARG A 76 -8.74 -9.61 8.63
CA ARG A 76 -8.79 -10.64 9.67
C ARG A 76 -8.97 -9.97 11.02
N ILE A 77 -10.03 -10.33 11.73
CA ILE A 77 -10.34 -9.78 13.05
C ILE A 77 -10.31 -10.92 14.06
N GLY A 78 -9.43 -10.80 15.06
CA GLY A 78 -9.44 -11.68 16.22
C GLY A 78 -10.56 -11.29 17.17
N ILE A 79 -11.42 -12.24 17.53
CA ILE A 79 -12.49 -12.06 18.50
C ILE A 79 -12.05 -12.66 19.82
N LYS A 80 -12.15 -11.88 20.90
CA LYS A 80 -11.75 -12.31 22.24
C LYS A 80 -12.81 -13.20 22.88
#